data_AF-A0A814E113-F1
#
_entry.id   AF-A0A814E113-F1
#
_cell.length_a   1.000
_cell.length_b   1.000
_cell.length_c   1.000
_cell.angle_alpha   90.00
_cell.angle_beta   90.00
_cell.angle_gamma   90.00
#
_symmetry.space_group_name_H-M   'P 1'
#
loop_
_entity.id
_entity.type
_entity.pdbx_description
1 polymer ?
#
loop_
_entity_poly.entity_id
_entity_poly.type
_entity_poly.pdbx_seq_one_letter_code
_entity_poly.pdbx_strand_id
1 'polypeptide(L)'
;MDLIDSETLYSLLRNKYVLLCGDSGMRSMYKDIILLIQGQNRLLTSDELKAKLDDHDMSTLNDQLLAGDKKTNDTSYYERRCYLTNTHFIKFVFLTRCFSGQMRNELREIAENKSIVPDIILLNSAVWDITKYEKNSEKEYAQLLEECFRSIRSIIPPQTIVIWLTATPFSRDARGVLDETRSDKKNFLRIRMFHINTFSSELAKKYNFQVIDLHYLLRKRVQHRCKDGMHYDALIHREITTHIARYISCGLNKNLLKYSNENQDDTLICYDIIKTIVNKIDYQISTFDKEIIDKYRPLNLKFPMIENLNEKETDILYLIDYYENNFFE
;
A
#
# COMPACT_ATOMS: atom_id res chain seq x y z
N MET A 1 5.48 -11.02 -18.43
CA MET A 1 4.44 -11.58 -17.53
C MET A 1 3.15 -11.49 -18.30
N ASP A 2 2.42 -12.59 -18.45
CA ASP A 2 1.10 -12.55 -19.07
C ASP A 2 0.13 -11.87 -18.10
N LEU A 3 -0.49 -10.81 -18.59
CA LEU A 3 -1.47 -10.01 -17.85
C LEU A 3 -2.79 -10.79 -17.78
N ILE A 4 -3.50 -10.62 -16.68
CA ILE A 4 -4.84 -11.20 -16.51
C ILE A 4 -5.80 -10.61 -17.55
N ASP A 5 -6.55 -11.49 -18.21
CA ASP A 5 -7.62 -11.12 -19.11
C ASP A 5 -8.99 -11.05 -18.39
N SER A 6 -9.93 -10.46 -19.11
CA SER A 6 -11.30 -10.21 -18.67
C SER A 6 -12.08 -11.48 -18.34
N GLU A 7 -11.99 -12.51 -19.18
CA GLU A 7 -12.74 -13.77 -18.99
C GLU A 7 -12.27 -14.49 -17.72
N THR A 8 -10.93 -14.55 -17.55
CA THR A 8 -10.31 -15.16 -16.38
C THR A 8 -10.70 -14.42 -15.10
N LEU A 9 -10.60 -13.09 -15.06
CA LEU A 9 -10.97 -12.31 -13.86
C LEU A 9 -12.47 -12.36 -13.58
N TYR A 10 -13.30 -12.27 -14.63
CA TYR A 10 -14.75 -12.37 -14.52
C TYR A 10 -15.16 -13.69 -13.84
N SER A 11 -14.64 -14.81 -14.33
CA SER A 11 -14.91 -16.15 -13.79
C SER A 11 -14.36 -16.33 -12.37
N LEU A 12 -13.19 -15.75 -12.09
CA LEU A 12 -12.59 -15.81 -10.76
C LEU A 12 -13.46 -15.13 -9.70
N LEU A 13 -13.97 -13.94 -10.01
CA LEU A 13 -14.75 -13.09 -9.10
C LEU A 13 -16.28 -13.30 -9.21
N ARG A 14 -16.74 -14.25 -10.02
CA ARG A 14 -18.17 -14.54 -10.18
C ARG A 14 -18.78 -15.00 -8.86
N ASN A 15 -19.89 -14.39 -8.50
CA ASN A 15 -20.64 -14.53 -7.25
C ASN A 15 -19.79 -14.25 -6.01
N LYS A 16 -18.90 -13.25 -6.11
CA LYS A 16 -18.06 -12.80 -5.00
C LYS A 16 -18.33 -11.36 -4.62
N TYR A 17 -18.28 -11.11 -3.31
CA TYR A 17 -18.16 -9.78 -2.76
C TYR A 17 -16.70 -9.46 -2.47
N VAL A 18 -16.15 -8.47 -3.18
CA VAL A 18 -14.79 -7.94 -2.97
C VAL A 18 -14.87 -6.55 -2.36
N LEU A 19 -14.27 -6.36 -1.18
CA LEU A 19 -14.12 -5.08 -0.52
C LEU A 19 -12.68 -4.58 -0.65
N LEU A 20 -12.49 -3.42 -1.26
CA LEU A 20 -11.21 -2.74 -1.37
C LEU A 20 -11.19 -1.53 -0.45
N CYS A 21 -10.26 -1.48 0.51
CA CYS A 21 -10.08 -0.33 1.38
C CYS A 21 -8.67 0.24 1.25
N GLY A 22 -8.57 1.54 0.95
CA GLY A 22 -7.29 2.23 0.95
C GLY A 22 -7.29 3.55 0.21
N ASP A 23 -6.14 3.93 -0.34
CA ASP A 23 -5.95 5.25 -0.93
C ASP A 23 -6.29 5.31 -2.43
N SER A 24 -5.76 6.33 -3.12
CA SER A 24 -5.94 6.50 -4.57
C SER A 24 -5.34 5.37 -5.39
N GLY A 25 -4.28 4.71 -4.93
CA GLY A 25 -3.72 3.53 -5.58
C GLY A 25 -4.72 2.37 -5.56
N MET A 26 -5.38 2.16 -4.42
CA MET A 26 -6.46 1.17 -4.29
C MET A 26 -7.67 1.52 -5.16
N ARG A 27 -8.02 2.81 -5.29
CA ARG A 27 -9.06 3.25 -6.24
C ARG A 27 -8.71 2.88 -7.68
N SER A 28 -7.47 3.06 -8.10
CA SER A 28 -7.03 2.66 -9.44
C SER A 28 -7.11 1.14 -9.66
N MET A 29 -6.77 0.33 -8.65
CA MET A 29 -6.94 -1.13 -8.71
C MET A 29 -8.41 -1.52 -8.82
N TYR A 30 -9.29 -0.90 -8.02
CA TYR A 30 -10.74 -1.06 -8.11
C TYR A 30 -11.26 -0.78 -9.52
N LYS A 31 -10.81 0.33 -10.13
CA LYS A 31 -11.18 0.71 -11.50
C LYS A 31 -10.72 -0.31 -12.54
N ASP A 32 -9.49 -0.83 -12.43
CA ASP A 32 -8.97 -1.81 -13.38
C ASP A 32 -9.68 -3.17 -13.26
N ILE A 33 -10.01 -3.59 -12.03
CA ILE A 33 -10.84 -4.78 -11.78
C ILE A 33 -12.21 -4.62 -12.46
N ILE A 34 -12.86 -3.47 -12.27
CA ILE A 34 -14.19 -3.19 -12.83
C ILE A 34 -14.17 -3.15 -14.36
N LEU A 35 -13.12 -2.56 -14.94
CA LEU A 35 -12.93 -2.53 -16.38
C LEU A 35 -12.84 -3.96 -16.94
N LEU A 36 -12.01 -4.81 -16.31
CA LEU A 36 -11.83 -6.19 -16.72
C LEU A 36 -13.11 -7.03 -16.56
N ILE A 37 -13.82 -6.97 -15.43
CA ILE A 37 -15.06 -7.75 -15.26
C ILE A 37 -16.19 -7.31 -16.21
N GLN A 38 -16.07 -6.15 -16.87
CA GLN A 38 -17.00 -5.69 -17.90
C GLN A 38 -16.67 -6.17 -19.32
N GLY A 39 -15.75 -7.11 -19.50
CA GLY A 39 -15.37 -7.58 -20.84
C GLY A 39 -14.24 -6.77 -21.48
N GLN A 40 -13.73 -5.71 -20.83
CA GLN A 40 -12.82 -4.76 -21.47
C GLN A 40 -11.34 -5.11 -21.19
N ASN A 41 -10.69 -5.78 -22.15
CA ASN A 41 -9.27 -6.15 -22.06
C ASN A 41 -8.28 -4.99 -22.26
N ARG A 42 -8.75 -3.78 -22.60
CA ARG A 42 -7.91 -2.58 -22.70
C ARG A 42 -7.37 -2.14 -21.33
N LEU A 43 -6.35 -1.30 -21.34
CA LEU A 43 -5.91 -0.58 -20.14
C LEU A 43 -6.81 0.63 -19.85
N LEU A 44 -6.84 1.07 -18.59
CA LEU A 44 -7.42 2.35 -18.22
C LEU A 44 -6.70 3.51 -18.93
N THR A 45 -7.44 4.54 -19.31
CA THR A 45 -6.84 5.79 -19.77
C THR A 45 -6.28 6.58 -18.58
N SER A 46 -5.38 7.54 -18.86
CA SER A 46 -4.89 8.47 -17.83
C SER A 46 -6.05 9.20 -17.14
N ASP A 47 -7.08 9.55 -17.89
CA ASP A 47 -8.22 10.30 -17.36
C ASP A 47 -9.06 9.40 -16.45
N GLU A 48 -9.37 8.18 -16.87
CA GLU A 48 -10.07 7.19 -16.02
C GLU A 48 -9.33 6.90 -14.72
N LEU A 49 -7.99 6.81 -14.74
CA LEU A 49 -7.18 6.64 -13.53
C LEU A 49 -7.28 7.84 -12.57
N LYS A 50 -7.23 9.06 -13.11
CA LYS A 50 -7.23 10.30 -12.32
C LYS A 50 -8.60 10.68 -11.80
N ALA A 51 -9.65 10.23 -12.46
CA ALA A 51 -11.02 10.60 -12.17
C ALA A 51 -11.38 10.22 -10.71
N LYS A 52 -12.06 11.10 -10.00
CA LYS A 52 -12.46 10.94 -8.59
C LYS A 52 -13.80 11.62 -8.41
N LEU A 53 -14.71 11.00 -7.65
CA LEU A 53 -16.06 11.54 -7.45
C LEU A 53 -16.71 11.94 -8.79
N ASP A 54 -16.53 11.12 -9.81
CA ASP A 54 -17.18 11.33 -11.11
C ASP A 54 -18.69 11.10 -10.92
N ASP A 55 -19.48 11.93 -11.59
CA ASP A 55 -20.86 12.32 -11.23
C ASP A 55 -21.77 11.23 -10.65
N HIS A 56 -22.68 11.64 -9.77
CA HIS A 56 -23.60 10.76 -9.03
C HIS A 56 -24.47 9.87 -9.94
N ASP A 57 -24.69 10.24 -11.20
CA ASP A 57 -25.58 9.52 -12.11
C ASP A 57 -24.87 8.59 -13.10
N MET A 58 -23.58 8.80 -13.44
CA MET A 58 -22.85 7.93 -14.38
C MET A 58 -21.34 8.06 -14.19
N SER A 59 -20.72 7.07 -13.54
CA SER A 59 -19.27 6.92 -13.63
C SER A 59 -18.85 6.45 -15.03
N THR A 60 -17.61 6.74 -15.41
CA THR A 60 -17.02 6.25 -16.67
C THR A 60 -16.89 4.72 -16.74
N LEU A 61 -17.11 4.01 -15.62
CA LEU A 61 -16.94 2.58 -15.49
C LEU A 61 -18.22 1.86 -15.01
N ASN A 62 -19.39 2.48 -15.17
CA ASN A 62 -20.70 1.90 -14.80
C ASN A 62 -20.81 1.44 -13.33
N ASP A 63 -20.01 2.03 -12.45
CA ASP A 63 -20.13 1.89 -11.00
C ASP A 63 -20.78 3.12 -10.35
N GLN A 64 -21.24 2.98 -9.12
CA GLN A 64 -21.99 3.99 -8.39
C GLN A 64 -21.15 4.65 -7.29
N LEU A 65 -21.23 5.97 -7.16
CA LEU A 65 -20.70 6.70 -6.01
C LEU A 65 -21.72 6.63 -4.87
N LEU A 66 -21.42 5.84 -3.84
CA LEU A 66 -22.31 5.66 -2.68
C LEU A 66 -22.25 6.83 -1.70
N ALA A 67 -21.07 7.44 -1.54
CA ALA A 67 -20.88 8.61 -0.71
C ALA A 67 -19.56 9.31 -1.06
N GLY A 68 -19.51 10.64 -0.91
CA GLY A 68 -18.31 11.45 -1.07
C GLY A 68 -18.67 12.89 -1.39
N ASP A 69 -18.23 13.83 -0.56
CA ASP A 69 -18.79 15.20 -0.61
C ASP A 69 -17.82 16.25 -1.12
N LYS A 70 -16.52 15.95 -1.21
CA LYS A 70 -15.51 16.97 -1.53
C LYS A 70 -14.29 16.40 -2.24
N LYS A 71 -13.83 17.09 -3.30
CA LYS A 71 -12.53 16.85 -3.94
C LYS A 71 -11.40 17.53 -3.15
N THR A 72 -11.18 17.12 -1.90
CA THR A 72 -10.06 17.60 -1.08
C THR A 72 -8.89 16.61 -1.07
N ASN A 73 -7.68 17.10 -0.80
CA ASN A 73 -6.49 16.29 -0.58
C ASN A 73 -6.05 16.35 0.90
N ASP A 74 -7.03 16.27 1.80
CA ASP A 74 -6.85 16.35 3.24
C ASP A 74 -7.51 15.15 3.96
N THR A 75 -7.34 15.11 5.28
CA THR A 75 -7.79 14.00 6.12
C THR A 75 -9.31 13.89 6.26
N SER A 76 -10.07 14.89 5.78
CA SER A 76 -11.53 14.86 5.71
C SER A 76 -12.06 14.23 4.42
N TYR A 77 -11.17 13.93 3.45
CA TYR A 77 -11.57 13.26 2.22
C TYR A 77 -12.19 11.89 2.51
N TYR A 78 -13.29 11.61 1.84
CA TYR A 78 -13.99 10.35 1.98
C TYR A 78 -14.69 10.03 0.66
N GLU A 79 -14.65 8.76 0.27
CA GLU A 79 -15.23 8.27 -0.98
C GLU A 79 -15.60 6.79 -0.78
N ARG A 80 -16.82 6.43 -1.19
CA ARG A 80 -17.27 5.03 -1.23
C ARG A 80 -17.91 4.77 -2.57
N ARG A 81 -17.50 3.69 -3.24
CA ARG A 81 -17.99 3.31 -4.56
C ARG A 81 -18.42 1.86 -4.59
N CYS A 82 -19.34 1.53 -5.48
CA CYS A 82 -19.88 0.19 -5.62
C CYS A 82 -20.15 -0.14 -7.09
N TYR A 83 -19.62 -1.26 -7.55
CA TYR A 83 -20.06 -1.93 -8.76
C TYR A 83 -20.84 -3.18 -8.38
N LEU A 84 -22.12 -3.21 -8.74
CA LEU A 84 -23.03 -4.29 -8.41
C LEU A 84 -23.77 -4.78 -9.65
N THR A 85 -23.70 -6.09 -9.89
CA THR A 85 -24.49 -6.81 -10.90
C THR A 85 -25.10 -8.06 -10.27
N ASN A 86 -25.84 -8.84 -11.06
CA ASN A 86 -26.36 -10.14 -10.61
C ASN A 86 -25.27 -11.15 -10.22
N THR A 87 -24.02 -10.92 -10.64
CA THR A 87 -22.92 -11.88 -10.47
C THR A 87 -21.69 -11.29 -9.79
N HIS A 88 -21.57 -9.99 -9.61
CA HIS A 88 -20.38 -9.37 -9.05
C HIS A 88 -20.76 -8.24 -8.11
N PHE A 89 -20.12 -8.21 -6.94
CA PHE A 89 -20.21 -7.07 -6.04
C PHE A 89 -18.80 -6.63 -5.66
N ILE A 90 -18.39 -5.45 -6.12
CA ILE A 90 -17.09 -4.87 -5.83
C ILE A 90 -17.33 -3.52 -5.15
N LYS A 91 -16.87 -3.37 -3.91
CA LYS A 91 -16.99 -2.12 -3.15
C LYS A 91 -15.61 -1.53 -2.92
N PHE A 92 -15.49 -0.21 -3.04
CA PHE A 92 -14.29 0.54 -2.69
C PHE A 92 -14.61 1.54 -1.57
N VAL A 93 -13.71 1.63 -0.58
CA VAL A 93 -13.78 2.57 0.52
C VAL A 93 -12.44 3.30 0.64
N PHE A 94 -12.46 4.62 0.45
CA PHE A 94 -11.25 5.43 0.60
C PHE A 94 -10.91 5.60 2.08
N LEU A 95 -9.66 5.29 2.43
CA LEU A 95 -9.12 5.44 3.76
C LEU A 95 -8.10 6.58 3.79
N THR A 96 -8.37 7.59 4.62
CA THR A 96 -7.35 8.57 5.03
C THR A 96 -6.52 8.05 6.21
N ARG A 97 -7.05 7.07 6.96
CA ARG A 97 -6.33 6.25 7.95
C ARG A 97 -6.74 4.80 7.91
N CYS A 98 -5.80 3.91 8.22
CA CYS A 98 -6.01 2.46 8.29
C CYS A 98 -7.27 2.07 9.09
N PHE A 99 -7.43 2.62 10.30
CA PHE A 99 -8.58 2.36 11.16
C PHE A 99 -9.45 3.60 11.40
N SER A 100 -9.67 4.34 10.31
CA SER A 100 -10.57 5.50 10.27
C SER A 100 -12.01 5.13 10.63
N GLY A 101 -12.84 6.15 10.89
CA GLY A 101 -14.28 5.98 11.11
C GLY A 101 -14.98 5.22 9.98
N GLN A 102 -14.51 5.38 8.73
CA GLN A 102 -15.02 4.62 7.59
C GLN A 102 -14.79 3.12 7.77
N MET A 103 -13.56 2.70 8.03
CA MET A 103 -13.24 1.28 8.24
C MET A 103 -13.99 0.71 9.46
N ARG A 104 -14.09 1.48 10.55
CA ARG A 104 -14.85 1.07 11.74
C ARG A 104 -16.34 0.91 11.44
N ASN A 105 -16.92 1.76 10.59
CA ASN A 105 -18.31 1.65 10.19
C ASN A 105 -18.56 0.44 9.30
N GLU A 106 -17.68 0.17 8.33
CA GLU A 106 -17.77 -1.05 7.49
C GLU A 106 -17.76 -2.33 8.35
N LEU A 107 -16.81 -2.43 9.30
CA LEU A 107 -16.75 -3.58 10.20
C LEU A 107 -17.96 -3.66 11.14
N ARG A 108 -18.47 -2.52 11.62
CA ARG A 108 -19.66 -2.48 12.49
C ARG A 108 -20.91 -2.94 11.76
N GLU A 109 -21.13 -2.47 10.53
CA GLU A 109 -22.28 -2.90 9.73
C GLU A 109 -22.26 -4.41 9.48
N ILE A 110 -21.08 -5.01 9.28
CA ILE A 110 -20.93 -6.46 9.18
C ILE A 110 -21.23 -7.14 10.52
N ALA A 111 -20.64 -6.66 11.62
CA ALA A 111 -20.86 -7.24 12.95
C ALA A 111 -22.32 -7.18 13.43
N GLU A 112 -23.05 -6.15 13.01
CA GLU A 112 -24.48 -5.95 13.32
C GLU A 112 -25.41 -6.66 12.31
N ASN A 113 -24.88 -7.47 11.38
CA ASN A 113 -25.61 -8.15 10.30
C ASN A 113 -26.41 -7.19 9.39
N LYS A 114 -25.98 -5.93 9.28
CA LYS A 114 -26.55 -4.91 8.38
C LYS A 114 -25.92 -4.94 6.99
N SER A 115 -24.73 -5.54 6.87
CA SER A 115 -24.00 -5.73 5.62
C SER A 115 -23.59 -7.19 5.48
N ILE A 116 -23.50 -7.66 4.24
CA ILE A 116 -23.00 -9.00 3.95
C ILE A 116 -21.48 -9.07 4.17
N VAL A 117 -20.99 -10.23 4.57
CA VAL A 117 -19.57 -10.49 4.77
C VAL A 117 -18.87 -10.55 3.39
N PRO A 118 -17.77 -9.79 3.16
CA PRO A 118 -16.97 -9.94 1.95
C PRO A 118 -16.34 -11.34 1.85
N ASP A 119 -16.33 -11.90 0.64
CA ASP A 119 -15.51 -13.08 0.33
C ASP A 119 -14.02 -12.72 0.32
N ILE A 120 -13.71 -11.51 -0.14
CA ILE A 120 -12.34 -11.01 -0.33
C ILE A 120 -12.25 -9.58 0.21
N ILE A 121 -11.21 -9.30 0.99
CA ILE A 121 -10.86 -7.95 1.48
C ILE A 121 -9.44 -7.62 1.02
N LEU A 122 -9.29 -6.53 0.28
CA LEU A 122 -8.00 -5.98 -0.14
C LEU A 122 -7.74 -4.69 0.64
N LEU A 123 -6.57 -4.57 1.27
CA LEU A 123 -6.26 -3.49 2.20
C LEU A 123 -4.91 -2.83 1.87
N ASN A 124 -4.89 -1.50 1.87
CA ASN A 124 -3.67 -0.69 1.91
C ASN A 124 -3.99 0.63 2.64
N SER A 125 -3.03 1.23 3.35
CA SER A 125 -3.24 2.54 3.99
C SER A 125 -1.97 3.34 4.29
N ALA A 126 -0.79 2.72 4.18
CA ALA A 126 0.45 3.29 4.72
C ALA A 126 0.80 4.69 4.21
N VAL A 127 0.53 5.03 2.95
CA VAL A 127 0.93 6.34 2.40
C VAL A 127 0.27 7.48 3.18
N TRP A 128 -1.05 7.47 3.33
CA TRP A 128 -1.77 8.56 4.00
C TRP A 128 -1.46 8.64 5.49
N ASP A 129 -1.46 7.50 6.19
CA ASP A 129 -1.15 7.44 7.62
C ASP A 129 0.25 8.02 7.93
N ILE A 130 1.24 7.72 7.10
CA ILE A 130 2.62 8.17 7.34
C ILE A 130 2.84 9.62 6.91
N THR A 131 2.21 10.10 5.83
CA THR A 131 2.55 11.41 5.23
C THR A 131 1.64 12.57 5.61
N LYS A 132 0.38 12.33 6.00
CA LYS A 132 -0.61 13.40 6.27
C LYS A 132 -0.77 13.77 7.74
N TYR A 133 -0.32 12.92 8.65
CA TYR A 133 -0.50 13.14 10.09
C TYR A 133 0.75 13.73 10.76
N GLU A 134 0.63 14.15 12.01
CA GLU A 134 1.64 14.94 12.73
C GLU A 134 2.78 14.09 13.32
N LYS A 135 3.47 14.61 14.36
CA LYS A 135 4.52 13.88 15.09
C LYS A 135 3.94 12.57 15.66
N ASN A 136 4.74 11.50 15.69
CA ASN A 136 4.37 10.14 16.10
C ASN A 136 3.44 9.36 15.15
N SER A 137 3.28 9.79 13.89
CA SER A 137 2.40 9.13 12.93
C SER A 137 2.72 7.64 12.71
N GLU A 138 3.98 7.22 12.84
CA GLU A 138 4.38 5.80 12.70
C GLU A 138 3.95 4.94 13.88
N LYS A 139 4.18 5.42 15.11
CA LYS A 139 3.75 4.73 16.33
C LYS A 139 2.23 4.62 16.38
N GLU A 140 1.56 5.72 16.06
CA GLU A 140 0.10 5.76 15.98
C GLU A 140 -0.43 4.85 14.86
N TYR A 141 0.20 4.88 13.69
CA TYR A 141 -0.12 3.97 12.59
C TYR A 141 0.04 2.51 12.99
N ALA A 142 1.14 2.14 13.66
CA ALA A 142 1.37 0.78 14.12
C ALA A 142 0.27 0.30 15.07
N GLN A 143 -0.14 1.14 16.02
CA GLN A 143 -1.24 0.86 16.95
C GLN A 143 -2.58 0.70 16.22
N LEU A 144 -2.91 1.64 15.33
CA LEU A 144 -4.16 1.62 14.56
C LEU A 144 -4.21 0.44 13.59
N LEU A 145 -3.09 0.07 12.97
CA LEU A 145 -2.98 -1.07 12.08
C LEU A 145 -3.22 -2.37 12.84
N GLU A 146 -2.60 -2.55 14.01
CA GLU A 146 -2.83 -3.73 14.84
C GLU A 146 -4.28 -3.79 15.34
N GLU A 147 -4.86 -2.67 15.76
CA GLU A 147 -6.28 -2.60 16.14
C GLU A 147 -7.21 -2.95 14.97
N CYS A 148 -6.91 -2.46 13.76
CA CYS A 148 -7.63 -2.78 12.54
C CYS A 148 -7.57 -4.28 12.24
N PHE A 149 -6.37 -4.86 12.22
CA PHE A 149 -6.17 -6.27 11.89
C PHE A 149 -6.84 -7.19 12.91
N ARG A 150 -6.72 -6.87 14.20
CA ARG A 150 -7.43 -7.56 15.27
C ARG A 150 -8.94 -7.46 15.10
N SER A 151 -9.47 -6.29 14.78
CA SER A 151 -10.90 -6.07 14.59
C SER A 151 -11.44 -6.86 13.40
N ILE A 152 -10.74 -6.82 12.26
CA ILE A 152 -11.05 -7.64 11.08
C ILE A 152 -11.08 -9.11 11.49
N ARG A 153 -10.06 -9.62 12.19
CA ARG A 153 -10.01 -11.04 12.56
C ARG A 153 -11.04 -11.46 13.60
N SER A 154 -11.54 -10.52 14.40
CA SER A 154 -12.62 -10.79 15.36
C SER A 154 -14.02 -10.80 14.73
N ILE A 155 -14.21 -10.08 13.62
CA ILE A 155 -15.54 -9.89 13.00
C ILE A 155 -15.69 -10.75 11.74
N ILE A 156 -14.63 -10.84 10.94
CA ILE A 156 -14.66 -11.47 9.64
C ILE A 156 -14.36 -12.97 9.77
N PRO A 157 -15.20 -13.85 9.18
CA PRO A 157 -15.01 -15.29 9.21
C PRO A 157 -13.67 -15.74 8.62
N PRO A 158 -13.09 -16.86 9.09
CA PRO A 158 -11.80 -17.37 8.60
C PRO A 158 -11.76 -17.69 7.11
N GLN A 159 -12.90 -18.01 6.49
CA GLN A 159 -12.98 -18.30 5.05
C GLN A 159 -12.82 -17.07 4.15
N THR A 160 -12.95 -15.85 4.68
CA THR A 160 -12.73 -14.62 3.91
C THR A 160 -11.24 -14.48 3.62
N ILE A 161 -10.92 -14.30 2.33
CA ILE A 161 -9.57 -14.02 1.88
C ILE A 161 -9.25 -12.56 2.23
N VAL A 162 -8.27 -12.33 3.10
CA VAL A 162 -7.80 -10.97 3.42
C VAL A 162 -6.38 -10.82 2.90
N ILE A 163 -6.16 -9.80 2.06
CA ILE A 163 -4.89 -9.49 1.42
C ILE A 163 -4.45 -8.09 1.80
N TRP A 164 -3.30 -7.99 2.48
CA TRP A 164 -2.60 -6.74 2.70
C TRP A 164 -1.68 -6.43 1.52
N LEU A 165 -1.82 -5.24 0.95
CA LEU A 165 -0.94 -4.72 -0.07
C LEU A 165 -0.01 -3.68 0.56
N THR A 166 1.30 -3.82 0.41
CA THR A 166 2.27 -2.81 0.90
C THR A 166 2.20 -1.53 0.06
N ALA A 167 2.75 -0.42 0.54
CA ALA A 167 2.84 0.80 -0.27
C ALA A 167 3.85 0.62 -1.41
N THR A 168 3.53 1.21 -2.57
CA THR A 168 4.38 1.18 -3.75
C THR A 168 5.65 2.05 -3.57
N PRO A 169 6.72 1.82 -4.36
CA PRO A 169 7.92 2.66 -4.31
C PRO A 169 7.70 4.05 -4.92
N PHE A 170 7.73 5.11 -4.10
CA PHE A 170 7.66 6.49 -4.59
C PHE A 170 9.04 7.11 -4.87
N SER A 171 9.05 8.18 -5.66
CA SER A 171 10.24 8.96 -5.96
C SER A 171 10.64 9.87 -4.78
N ARG A 172 11.87 10.38 -4.82
CA ARG A 172 12.33 11.42 -3.88
C ARG A 172 11.49 12.69 -3.97
N ASP A 173 11.08 13.03 -5.19
CA ASP A 173 10.39 14.26 -5.53
C ASP A 173 8.87 14.05 -5.61
N ALA A 174 8.37 13.09 -4.84
CA ALA A 174 6.96 12.77 -4.73
C ALA A 174 6.16 14.00 -4.26
N ARG A 175 5.03 14.27 -4.93
CA ARG A 175 4.15 15.41 -4.69
C ARG A 175 2.72 14.98 -4.37
N GLY A 176 1.95 15.88 -3.76
CA GLY A 176 0.51 15.71 -3.51
C GLY A 176 0.16 15.30 -2.07
N VAL A 177 0.42 14.05 -1.70
CA VAL A 177 0.08 13.56 -0.33
C VAL A 177 1.17 13.95 0.69
N LEU A 178 2.35 14.35 0.19
CA LEU A 178 3.42 14.93 0.97
C LEU A 178 3.21 16.44 1.09
N ASP A 179 3.02 16.91 2.33
CA ASP A 179 2.97 18.33 2.64
C ASP A 179 4.31 18.98 2.23
N GLU A 180 4.27 19.84 1.22
CA GLU A 180 5.45 20.49 0.64
C GLU A 180 6.14 21.44 1.62
N THR A 181 5.46 21.84 2.69
CA THR A 181 6.01 22.66 3.77
C THR A 181 6.92 21.89 4.73
N ARG A 182 6.98 20.54 4.61
CA ARG A 182 7.77 19.66 5.48
C ARG A 182 8.98 19.07 4.74
N SER A 183 9.84 19.93 4.18
CA SER A 183 11.03 19.55 3.39
C SER A 183 11.91 18.51 4.07
N ASP A 184 12.08 18.63 5.39
CA ASP A 184 13.01 17.80 6.16
C ASP A 184 12.55 16.35 6.26
N LYS A 185 11.23 16.12 6.19
CA LYS A 185 10.62 14.78 6.21
C LYS A 185 10.71 14.04 4.86
N LYS A 186 11.03 14.73 3.75
CA LYS A 186 11.12 14.11 2.42
C LYS A 186 12.39 13.26 2.25
N ASN A 187 13.48 13.63 2.93
CA ASN A 187 14.79 13.00 2.72
C ASN A 187 14.82 11.52 3.17
N PHE A 188 14.00 11.13 4.15
CA PHE A 188 13.97 9.77 4.70
C PHE A 188 12.68 9.00 4.45
N LEU A 189 11.70 9.61 3.79
CA LEU A 189 10.39 9.00 3.60
C LEU A 189 10.45 7.60 2.95
N ARG A 190 11.37 7.38 2.02
CA ARG A 190 11.54 6.06 1.36
C ARG A 190 12.01 4.98 2.33
N ILE A 191 12.91 5.31 3.26
CA ILE A 191 13.36 4.38 4.32
C ILE A 191 12.21 4.10 5.26
N ARG A 192 11.56 5.17 5.74
CA ARG A 192 10.42 5.08 6.65
C ARG A 192 9.33 4.19 6.07
N MET A 193 8.99 4.38 4.79
CA MET A 193 8.02 3.51 4.12
C MET A 193 8.52 2.07 3.95
N PHE A 194 9.81 1.88 3.68
CA PHE A 194 10.38 0.54 3.64
C PHE A 194 10.19 -0.18 4.99
N HIS A 195 10.56 0.46 6.10
CA HIS A 195 10.34 -0.08 7.45
C HIS A 195 8.85 -0.34 7.75
N ILE A 196 7.97 0.59 7.38
CA ILE A 196 6.52 0.45 7.54
C ILE A 196 5.96 -0.70 6.70
N ASN A 197 6.45 -0.90 5.48
CA ASN A 197 6.06 -2.02 4.64
C ASN A 197 6.52 -3.36 5.24
N THR A 198 7.74 -3.44 5.78
CA THR A 198 8.24 -4.62 6.48
C THR A 198 7.38 -4.91 7.72
N PHE A 199 7.21 -3.92 8.60
CA PHE A 199 6.40 -4.05 9.81
C PHE A 199 4.97 -4.50 9.51
N SER A 200 4.29 -3.80 8.58
CA SER A 200 2.90 -4.11 8.23
C SER A 200 2.74 -5.49 7.58
N SER A 201 3.76 -5.95 6.84
CA SER A 201 3.77 -7.31 6.27
C SER A 201 3.90 -8.39 7.34
N GLU A 202 4.81 -8.21 8.30
CA GLU A 202 4.96 -9.15 9.42
C GLU A 202 3.72 -9.17 10.31
N LEU A 203 3.13 -8.00 10.55
CA LEU A 203 1.88 -7.90 11.29
C LEU A 203 0.72 -8.58 10.53
N ALA A 204 0.63 -8.40 9.22
CA ALA A 204 -0.39 -9.06 8.41
C ALA A 204 -0.28 -10.60 8.52
N LYS A 205 0.93 -11.15 8.45
CA LYS A 205 1.20 -12.58 8.64
C LYS A 205 0.79 -13.07 10.04
N LYS A 206 1.08 -12.30 11.11
CA LYS A 206 0.64 -12.61 12.49
C LYS A 206 -0.88 -12.79 12.60
N TYR A 207 -1.65 -12.06 11.79
CA TYR A 207 -3.11 -12.16 11.73
C TYR A 207 -3.61 -13.09 10.60
N ASN A 208 -2.76 -13.95 10.03
CA ASN A 208 -3.09 -14.86 8.93
C ASN A 208 -3.71 -14.13 7.71
N PHE A 209 -3.21 -12.94 7.39
CA PHE A 209 -3.50 -12.26 6.13
C PHE A 209 -2.45 -12.63 5.08
N GLN A 210 -2.87 -12.72 3.82
CA GLN A 210 -1.95 -12.81 2.71
C GLN A 210 -1.29 -11.45 2.47
N VAL A 211 -0.07 -11.43 1.97
CA VAL A 211 0.67 -10.19 1.70
C VAL A 211 1.08 -10.14 0.23
N ILE A 212 0.72 -9.05 -0.45
CA ILE A 212 1.28 -8.70 -1.76
C ILE A 212 2.24 -7.53 -1.53
N ASP A 213 3.54 -7.80 -1.62
CA ASP A 213 4.56 -6.77 -1.49
C ASP A 213 4.69 -5.96 -2.79
N LEU A 214 3.89 -4.90 -2.91
CA LEU A 214 3.94 -3.98 -4.04
C LEU A 214 5.27 -3.21 -4.10
N HIS A 215 5.93 -2.99 -2.98
CA HIS A 215 7.25 -2.37 -2.96
C HIS A 215 8.25 -3.24 -3.71
N TYR A 216 8.31 -4.52 -3.34
CA TYR A 216 9.14 -5.51 -4.01
C TYR A 216 8.76 -5.62 -5.49
N LEU A 217 7.49 -5.85 -5.81
CA LEU A 217 7.02 -6.11 -7.17
C LEU A 217 7.36 -4.96 -8.14
N LEU A 218 7.25 -3.71 -7.69
CA LEU A 218 7.36 -2.53 -8.55
C LEU A 218 8.73 -1.85 -8.54
N ARG A 219 9.70 -2.35 -7.77
CA ARG A 219 11.03 -1.72 -7.66
C ARG A 219 11.78 -1.59 -8.99
N LYS A 220 11.57 -2.54 -9.92
CA LYS A 220 12.14 -2.54 -11.28
C LYS A 220 11.19 -1.96 -12.33
N ARG A 221 10.10 -1.33 -11.88
CA ARG A 221 9.04 -0.73 -12.71
C ARG A 221 8.97 0.78 -12.58
N VAL A 222 9.99 1.43 -12.00
CA VAL A 222 10.00 2.87 -11.72
C VAL A 222 9.84 3.76 -12.95
N GLN A 223 10.14 3.26 -14.14
CA GLN A 223 9.90 3.95 -15.42
C GLN A 223 8.41 4.16 -15.74
N HIS A 224 7.53 3.37 -15.15
CA HIS A 224 6.08 3.48 -15.28
C HIS A 224 5.44 4.39 -14.22
N ARG A 225 6.26 5.01 -13.37
CA ARG A 225 5.79 5.93 -12.34
C ARG A 225 5.45 7.28 -12.97
N CYS A 226 4.30 7.82 -12.59
CA CYS A 226 3.81 9.11 -13.02
C CYS A 226 4.73 10.26 -12.57
N LYS A 227 4.59 11.42 -13.24
CA LYS A 227 5.37 12.64 -12.98
C LYS A 227 5.18 13.23 -11.58
N ASP A 228 4.14 12.81 -10.86
CA ASP A 228 3.94 13.18 -9.45
C ASP A 228 4.82 12.38 -8.49
N GLY A 229 5.52 11.35 -8.98
CA GLY A 229 6.44 10.55 -8.19
C GLY A 229 5.77 9.56 -7.26
N MET A 230 4.44 9.39 -7.29
CA MET A 230 3.72 8.48 -6.39
C MET A 230 2.86 7.47 -7.12
N HIS A 231 2.10 7.91 -8.12
CA HIS A 231 1.19 7.04 -8.84
C HIS A 231 1.92 6.31 -9.98
N TYR A 232 1.32 5.24 -10.46
CA TYR A 232 1.83 4.47 -11.60
C TYR A 232 0.83 4.50 -12.74
N ASP A 233 1.30 4.19 -13.95
CA ASP A 233 0.46 4.10 -15.13
C ASP A 233 -0.49 2.87 -15.10
N ALA A 234 -1.36 2.80 -16.11
CA ALA A 234 -2.38 1.76 -16.19
C ALA A 234 -1.80 0.35 -16.37
N LEU A 235 -0.62 0.22 -16.99
CA LEU A 235 0.03 -1.08 -17.18
C LEU A 235 0.39 -1.69 -15.83
N ILE A 236 0.94 -0.88 -14.93
CA ILE A 236 1.29 -1.33 -13.59
C ILE A 236 0.06 -1.68 -12.78
N HIS A 237 -1.03 -0.91 -12.89
CA HIS A 237 -2.27 -1.30 -12.24
C HIS A 237 -2.78 -2.65 -12.75
N ARG A 238 -2.67 -2.96 -14.05
CA ARG A 238 -2.98 -4.29 -14.61
C ARG A 238 -2.04 -5.39 -14.11
N GLU A 239 -0.75 -5.12 -13.96
CA GLU A 239 0.20 -6.07 -13.35
C GLU A 239 -0.21 -6.38 -11.89
N ILE A 240 -0.58 -5.35 -11.12
CA ILE A 240 -1.05 -5.52 -9.74
C ILE A 240 -2.36 -6.34 -9.70
N THR A 241 -3.34 -6.02 -10.55
CA THR A 241 -4.59 -6.81 -10.67
C THR A 241 -4.29 -8.27 -11.02
N THR A 242 -3.28 -8.53 -11.86
CA THR A 242 -2.84 -9.89 -12.19
C THR A 242 -2.30 -10.61 -10.96
N HIS A 243 -1.51 -9.93 -10.11
CA HIS A 243 -1.04 -10.50 -8.84
C HIS A 243 -2.18 -10.74 -7.85
N ILE A 244 -3.10 -9.80 -7.71
CA ILE A 244 -4.30 -9.96 -6.86
C ILE A 244 -5.10 -11.18 -7.31
N ALA A 245 -5.36 -11.34 -8.61
CA ALA A 245 -6.08 -12.49 -9.15
C ALA A 245 -5.40 -13.83 -8.81
N ARG A 246 -4.06 -13.90 -8.91
CA ARG A 246 -3.29 -15.09 -8.52
C ARG A 246 -3.48 -15.45 -7.04
N TYR A 247 -3.33 -14.47 -6.16
CA TYR A 247 -3.51 -14.69 -4.71
C TYR A 247 -4.95 -15.12 -4.36
N ILE A 248 -5.95 -14.50 -4.99
CA ILE A 248 -7.35 -14.90 -4.83
C ILE A 248 -7.55 -16.33 -5.32
N SER A 249 -7.02 -16.68 -6.50
CA SER A 249 -7.14 -18.03 -7.02
C SER A 249 -6.50 -19.08 -6.12
N CYS A 250 -5.30 -18.80 -5.60
CA CYS A 250 -4.65 -19.66 -4.62
C CYS A 250 -5.53 -19.82 -3.37
N GLY A 251 -6.07 -18.72 -2.82
CA GLY A 251 -6.97 -18.77 -1.66
C GLY A 251 -8.29 -19.51 -1.93
N LEU A 252 -8.76 -19.52 -3.17
CA LEU A 252 -9.95 -20.26 -3.61
C LEU A 252 -9.66 -21.69 -4.08
N ASN A 253 -8.42 -22.17 -3.97
CA ASN A 253 -7.95 -23.47 -4.51
C ASN A 253 -8.27 -23.66 -6.01
N LYS A 254 -8.22 -22.57 -6.79
CA LYS A 254 -8.31 -22.58 -8.24
C LYS A 254 -6.91 -22.53 -8.85
N ASN A 255 -6.68 -23.26 -9.94
CA ASN A 255 -5.42 -23.18 -10.67
C ASN A 255 -5.41 -21.91 -11.54
N LEU A 256 -4.59 -20.93 -11.15
CA LEU A 256 -4.04 -19.94 -12.07
C LEU A 256 -2.55 -20.25 -12.26
N LEU A 257 -2.00 -19.91 -13.44
CA LEU A 257 -0.60 -20.15 -13.79
C LEU A 257 0.36 -19.81 -12.63
N LYS A 258 1.21 -20.78 -12.26
CA LYS A 258 2.17 -20.66 -11.15
C LYS A 258 3.14 -19.51 -11.38
N TYR A 259 3.44 -18.80 -10.30
CA TYR A 259 4.52 -17.83 -10.23
C TYR A 259 5.82 -18.58 -9.92
N SER A 260 6.79 -18.60 -10.84
CA SER A 260 8.16 -19.02 -10.55
C SER A 260 8.93 -17.80 -10.04
N ASN A 261 8.93 -17.59 -8.73
CA ASN A 261 9.85 -16.65 -8.10
C ASN A 261 11.12 -17.40 -7.67
N GLU A 262 11.76 -18.07 -8.62
CA GLU A 262 13.11 -18.55 -8.42
C GLU A 262 14.05 -17.38 -8.71
N ASN A 263 14.77 -16.97 -7.66
CA ASN A 263 15.84 -15.97 -7.64
C ASN A 263 15.40 -14.50 -7.56
N GLN A 264 15.30 -13.99 -6.34
CA GLN A 264 15.80 -12.66 -6.04
C GLN A 264 16.04 -12.48 -4.54
N ASP A 265 17.27 -12.09 -4.22
CA ASP A 265 17.79 -11.85 -2.88
C ASP A 265 17.25 -10.50 -2.36
N ASP A 266 16.39 -10.54 -1.33
CA ASP A 266 15.79 -9.35 -0.69
C ASP A 266 16.85 -8.34 -0.21
N THR A 267 18.07 -8.84 0.05
CA THR A 267 19.27 -8.07 0.39
C THR A 267 19.61 -7.00 -0.67
N LEU A 268 19.37 -7.26 -1.96
CA LEU A 268 19.72 -6.29 -3.02
C LEU A 268 18.85 -5.02 -2.99
N ILE A 269 17.61 -5.11 -2.51
CA ILE A 269 16.64 -3.99 -2.51
C ILE A 269 16.99 -2.98 -1.45
N CYS A 270 17.25 -3.49 -0.24
CA CYS A 270 17.72 -2.70 0.87
C CYS A 270 19.07 -2.06 0.51
N TYR A 271 19.96 -2.78 -0.20
CA TYR A 271 21.24 -2.25 -0.63
C TYR A 271 21.09 -1.15 -1.68
N ASP A 272 20.23 -1.32 -2.70
CA ASP A 272 20.00 -0.28 -3.73
C ASP A 272 19.33 0.98 -3.15
N ILE A 273 18.41 0.83 -2.19
CA ILE A 273 17.76 1.95 -1.49
C ILE A 273 18.79 2.67 -0.62
N ILE A 274 19.56 1.94 0.19
CA ILE A 274 20.61 2.51 1.06
C ILE A 274 21.68 3.18 0.21
N LYS A 275 22.19 2.53 -0.84
CA LYS A 275 23.20 3.09 -1.75
C LYS A 275 22.68 4.31 -2.49
N THR A 276 21.42 4.32 -2.92
CA THR A 276 20.79 5.51 -3.53
C THR A 276 20.62 6.66 -2.53
N ILE A 277 20.48 6.35 -1.24
CA ILE A 277 20.35 7.34 -0.18
C ILE A 277 21.74 7.87 0.20
N VAL A 278 22.70 7.00 0.45
CA VAL A 278 24.12 7.32 0.69
C VAL A 278 24.68 8.16 -0.46
N ASN A 279 24.43 7.78 -1.71
CA ASN A 279 24.90 8.53 -2.88
C ASN A 279 24.18 9.87 -3.10
N LYS A 280 23.03 10.11 -2.44
CA LYS A 280 22.26 11.37 -2.54
C LYS A 280 22.31 12.22 -1.28
N ILE A 281 22.86 11.67 -0.20
CA ILE A 281 23.15 12.36 1.05
C ILE A 281 24.60 12.84 0.92
N ASP A 282 24.77 14.03 0.35
CA ASP A 282 25.99 14.86 0.46
C ASP A 282 26.16 15.39 1.91
N TYR A 283 25.88 14.56 2.90
CA TYR A 283 26.07 14.91 4.31
C TYR A 283 27.51 14.60 4.67
N GLN A 284 28.27 15.65 4.96
CA GLN A 284 29.54 15.50 5.66
C GLN A 284 29.20 15.16 7.11
N ILE A 285 29.51 13.92 7.52
CA ILE A 285 29.40 13.50 8.92
C ILE A 285 30.24 14.47 9.75
N SER A 286 29.57 15.31 10.54
CA SER A 286 30.22 16.33 11.34
C SER A 286 30.92 15.70 12.54
N THR A 287 31.78 16.46 13.21
CA THR A 287 32.40 16.01 14.48
C THR A 287 31.34 15.66 15.53
N PHE A 288 30.23 16.39 15.56
CA PHE A 288 29.11 16.14 16.46
C PHE A 288 28.41 14.80 16.15
N ASP A 289 28.22 14.49 14.87
CA ASP A 289 27.64 13.21 14.46
C ASP A 289 28.54 12.04 14.84
N LYS A 290 29.86 12.19 14.74
CA LYS A 290 30.81 11.15 15.18
C LYS A 290 30.71 10.90 16.68
N GLU A 291 30.56 11.95 17.49
CA GLU A 291 30.35 11.80 18.93
C GLU A 291 29.05 11.04 19.28
N ILE A 292 28.02 11.19 18.46
CA ILE A 292 26.76 10.43 18.58
C ILE A 292 27.00 8.97 18.21
N ILE A 293 27.61 8.69 17.06
CA ILE A 293 27.88 7.33 16.57
C ILE A 293 28.76 6.56 17.56
N ASP A 294 29.78 7.20 18.13
CA ASP A 294 30.69 6.59 19.09
C ASP A 294 29.99 6.18 20.40
N LYS A 295 28.92 6.91 20.77
CA LYS A 295 28.11 6.62 21.96
C LYS A 295 26.94 5.70 21.66
N TYR A 296 26.43 5.70 20.44
CA TYR A 296 25.25 4.97 20.01
C TYR A 296 25.61 3.97 18.91
N ARG A 297 26.07 2.80 19.34
CA ARG A 297 26.09 1.61 18.50
C ARG A 297 24.89 0.74 18.84
N PRO A 298 23.87 0.63 17.97
CA PRO A 298 22.72 -0.21 18.25
C PRO A 298 23.16 -1.68 18.33
N LEU A 299 23.06 -2.25 19.54
CA LEU A 299 23.48 -3.63 19.83
C LEU A 299 22.71 -4.71 19.04
N ASN A 300 21.59 -4.33 18.38
CA ASN A 300 20.62 -5.26 17.79
C ASN A 300 20.35 -5.08 16.29
N LEU A 301 21.03 -4.16 15.59
CA LEU A 301 20.94 -4.06 14.12
C LEU A 301 21.88 -5.10 13.48
N LYS A 302 21.51 -6.38 13.56
CA LYS A 302 22.21 -7.49 12.88
C LYS A 302 21.37 -7.96 11.69
N PHE A 303 21.43 -7.20 10.60
CA PHE A 303 20.95 -7.67 9.30
C PHE A 303 22.15 -8.14 8.47
N PRO A 304 22.07 -9.29 7.76
CA PRO A 304 23.13 -9.80 6.89
C PRO A 304 23.64 -8.79 5.85
N MET A 305 22.83 -7.76 5.55
CA MET A 305 23.19 -6.71 4.61
C MET A 305 24.14 -5.64 5.18
N ILE A 306 24.12 -5.41 6.51
CA ILE A 306 24.97 -4.39 7.15
C ILE A 306 26.45 -4.76 7.01
N GLU A 307 26.76 -6.06 6.93
CA GLU A 307 28.13 -6.57 6.75
C GLU A 307 28.76 -6.16 5.41
N ASN A 308 27.96 -5.74 4.42
CA ASN A 308 28.42 -5.32 3.10
C ASN A 308 28.48 -3.80 2.91
N LEU A 309 28.20 -3.03 3.96
CA LEU A 309 28.28 -1.57 3.96
C LEU A 309 29.68 -1.11 4.35
N ASN A 310 30.14 0.00 3.78
CA ASN A 310 31.35 0.65 4.26
C ASN A 310 31.07 1.44 5.56
N GLU A 311 32.13 1.88 6.23
CA GLU A 311 32.05 2.56 7.54
C GLU A 311 31.15 3.80 7.49
N LYS A 312 31.28 4.64 6.45
CA LYS A 312 30.46 5.85 6.27
C LYS A 312 28.97 5.50 6.09
N GLU A 313 28.66 4.43 5.37
CA GLU A 313 27.30 3.95 5.15
C GLU A 313 26.66 3.44 6.43
N THR A 314 27.46 2.74 7.24
CA THR A 314 27.05 2.20 8.54
C THR A 314 26.79 3.33 9.54
N ASP A 315 27.67 4.31 9.58
CA ASP A 315 27.58 5.50 10.43
C ASP A 315 26.32 6.33 10.13
N ILE A 316 25.98 6.51 8.85
CA ILE A 316 24.76 7.22 8.45
C ILE A 316 23.51 6.46 8.93
N LEU A 317 23.50 5.12 8.87
CA LEU A 317 22.39 4.33 9.39
C LEU A 317 22.26 4.42 10.91
N TYR A 318 23.38 4.44 11.64
CA TYR A 318 23.37 4.61 13.10
C TYR A 318 22.90 6.00 13.52
N LEU A 319 23.27 7.05 12.78
CA LEU A 319 22.72 8.39 13.01
C LEU A 319 21.21 8.42 12.79
N ILE A 320 20.72 7.81 11.71
CA ILE A 320 19.28 7.71 11.44
C ILE A 320 18.56 7.03 12.60
N ASP A 321 19.04 5.86 13.03
CA ASP A 321 18.46 5.12 14.16
C ASP A 321 18.54 5.91 15.48
N TYR A 322 19.67 6.58 15.76
CA TYR A 322 19.83 7.42 16.95
C TYR A 322 18.82 8.56 16.99
N TYR A 323 18.71 9.33 15.90
CA TYR A 323 17.81 10.47 15.83
C TYR A 323 16.35 10.02 15.87
N GLU A 324 16.01 8.85 15.32
CA GLU A 324 14.66 8.28 15.39
C GLU A 324 14.28 7.77 16.79
N ASN A 325 15.24 7.37 17.62
CA ASN A 325 14.96 6.86 18.96
C ASN A 325 15.11 7.91 20.08
N ASN A 326 15.97 8.91 19.90
CA ASN A 326 16.34 9.86 20.97
C ASN A 326 15.73 11.28 20.81
N PHE A 327 15.06 11.58 19.68
CA PHE A 327 14.28 12.83 19.55
C PHE A 327 12.80 12.68 19.95
N PHE A 328 12.43 11.55 20.55
CA PHE A 328 11.08 11.27 21.06
C PHE A 328 11.00 11.04 22.58
N GLU A 329 11.96 11.58 23.34
CA GLU A 329 11.76 11.88 24.77
C GLU A 329 11.47 13.36 25.00
#